data_AF-A0A4P8XGG8-F1
#
_entry.id   AF-A0A4P8XGG8-F1
#
_cell.length_a   1.000
_cell.length_b   1.000
_cell.length_c   1.000
_cell.angle_alpha   90.00
_cell.angle_beta   90.00
_cell.angle_gamma   90.00
#
_symmetry.space_group_name_H-M   'P 1'
#
loop_
_entity.id
_entity.type
_entity.pdbx_description
1 polymer ?
#
loop_
_entity_poly.entity_id
_entity_poly.type
_entity_poly.pdbx_seq_one_letter_code
_entity_poly.pdbx_strand_id
1 'polypeptide(L)'
;MSILIKELREGDEFVGYYLIREIEAKQTNSSVPKDYLDLVLGDSSGSISAKYWDASKTDIETFFSMSLVKIQGVVQVYRDRLQVEVLRIRKTNEEDGVSIADFIRSAPIAADELIPTIQQAISSLTHYEIRSMVTFCFEKVKVHIHSAPAAPKYHYAYYGGLAYHIRRRTAGRIILLFGLHSILLYERSTGFRSER
;
A
#
# COMPACT_ATOMS: atom_id res chain seq x y z
N MET A 1 -19.63 -11.19 3.77
CA MET A 1 -19.24 -11.29 2.35
C MET A 1 -19.11 -9.86 1.85
N SER A 2 -17.89 -9.41 1.54
CA SER A 2 -17.63 -8.04 1.06
C SER A 2 -17.89 -7.96 -0.44
N ILE A 3 -18.62 -6.94 -0.88
CA ILE A 3 -18.78 -6.62 -2.32
C ILE A 3 -17.44 -6.14 -2.88
N LEU A 4 -17.09 -6.60 -4.08
CA LEU A 4 -15.87 -6.16 -4.77
C LEU A 4 -16.12 -4.82 -5.47
N ILE A 5 -15.08 -3.98 -5.56
CA ILE A 5 -15.15 -2.66 -6.21
C ILE A 5 -15.67 -2.76 -7.65
N LYS A 6 -15.25 -3.77 -8.41
CA LYS A 6 -15.72 -3.97 -9.80
C LYS A 6 -17.23 -4.23 -9.93
N GLU A 7 -17.89 -4.61 -8.84
CA GLU A 7 -19.30 -5.00 -8.81
C GLU A 7 -20.20 -3.85 -8.36
N LEU A 8 -19.62 -2.78 -7.80
CA LEU A 8 -20.32 -1.60 -7.32
C LEU A 8 -21.00 -0.84 -8.47
N ARG A 9 -22.25 -0.45 -8.24
CA ARG A 9 -23.08 0.34 -9.15
C ARG A 9 -23.60 1.58 -8.44
N GLU A 10 -23.99 2.58 -9.22
CA GLU A 10 -24.63 3.79 -8.68
C GLU A 10 -25.86 3.42 -7.84
N GLY A 11 -25.96 4.04 -6.65
CA GLY A 11 -27.04 3.81 -5.70
C GLY A 11 -26.82 2.64 -4.74
N ASP A 12 -25.77 1.83 -4.92
CA ASP A 12 -25.50 0.71 -4.01
C ASP A 12 -25.11 1.20 -2.62
N GLU A 13 -25.80 0.70 -1.59
CA GLU A 13 -25.36 0.76 -0.21
C GLU A 13 -24.62 -0.52 0.15
N PHE A 14 -23.45 -0.40 0.78
CA PHE A 14 -22.65 -1.58 1.11
C PHE A 14 -21.90 -1.45 2.43
N VAL A 15 -21.53 -2.62 2.97
CA VAL A 15 -20.55 -2.76 4.04
C VAL A 15 -19.47 -3.73 3.56
N GLY A 16 -18.21 -3.29 3.58
CA GLY A 16 -17.10 -4.08 3.08
C GLY A 16 -15.76 -3.71 3.71
N TYR A 17 -14.74 -4.47 3.36
CA TYR A 17 -13.36 -4.27 3.78
C TYR A 17 -12.56 -3.79 2.58
N TYR A 18 -11.72 -2.78 2.77
CA TYR A 18 -10.94 -2.19 1.69
C TYR A 18 -9.61 -1.66 2.23
N LEU A 19 -8.60 -1.61 1.37
CA LEU A 19 -7.34 -0.96 1.66
C LEU A 19 -7.40 0.52 1.27
N ILE A 20 -6.95 1.40 2.16
CA ILE A 20 -6.70 2.80 1.79
C ILE A 20 -5.41 2.86 0.97
N ARG A 21 -5.52 3.08 -0.34
CA ARG A 21 -4.35 3.25 -1.22
C ARG A 21 -3.77 4.66 -1.10
N GLU A 22 -4.64 5.66 -1.16
CA GLU A 22 -4.29 7.07 -1.05
C GLU A 22 -5.25 7.75 -0.07
N ILE A 23 -4.75 8.73 0.67
CA ILE A 23 -5.51 9.53 1.63
C ILE A 23 -4.94 10.94 1.68
N GLU A 24 -5.82 11.93 1.63
CA GLU A 24 -5.48 13.34 1.76
C GLU A 24 -6.55 14.06 2.59
N ALA A 25 -6.14 14.76 3.65
CA ALA A 25 -7.05 15.61 4.41
C ALA A 25 -7.25 16.94 3.66
N LYS A 26 -8.51 17.31 3.42
CA LYS A 26 -8.89 18.51 2.67
C LYS A 26 -9.98 19.28 3.40
N GLN A 27 -10.18 20.51 2.97
CA GLN A 27 -11.25 21.37 3.48
C GLN A 27 -12.28 21.66 2.39
N THR A 28 -13.55 21.73 2.78
CA THR A 28 -14.64 22.14 1.88
C THR A 28 -14.49 23.61 1.50
N ASN A 29 -14.86 23.98 0.26
CA ASN A 29 -14.88 25.37 -0.20
C ASN A 29 -16.10 26.18 0.30
N SER A 30 -16.61 25.86 1.49
CA SER A 30 -17.78 26.49 2.11
C SER A 30 -17.37 27.67 3.00
N SER A 31 -18.31 28.58 3.30
CA SER A 31 -18.07 29.76 4.15
C SER A 31 -17.53 29.40 5.55
N VAL A 32 -17.91 28.23 6.06
CA VAL A 32 -17.28 27.58 7.21
C VAL A 32 -16.60 26.31 6.68
N PRO A 33 -15.27 26.29 6.55
CA PRO A 33 -14.55 25.13 6.07
C PRO A 33 -14.71 23.96 7.05
N LYS A 34 -15.06 22.80 6.52
CA LYS A 34 -15.05 21.54 7.27
C LYS A 34 -14.01 20.60 6.69
N ASP A 35 -13.34 19.87 7.56
CA ASP A 35 -12.35 18.88 7.17
C ASP A 35 -13.05 17.63 6.62
N TYR A 36 -12.46 17.02 5.59
CA TYR A 36 -12.88 15.75 5.02
C TYR A 36 -11.66 14.97 4.54
N LEU A 37 -11.80 13.64 4.47
CA LEU A 37 -10.77 12.77 3.89
C LEU A 37 -11.13 12.45 2.44
N ASP A 38 -10.19 12.78 1.54
CA ASP A 38 -10.18 12.31 0.17
C ASP A 38 -9.43 10.99 0.10
N LEU A 39 -10.14 9.92 -0.24
CA LEU A 39 -9.64 8.55 -0.16
C LEU A 39 -9.63 7.89 -1.54
N VAL A 40 -8.68 6.99 -1.75
CA VAL A 40 -8.74 5.98 -2.81
C VAL A 40 -8.78 4.62 -2.14
N LEU A 41 -9.95 3.97 -2.20
CA LEU A 41 -10.13 2.61 -1.69
C LEU A 41 -9.70 1.60 -2.75
N GLY A 42 -9.14 0.48 -2.31
CA GLY A 42 -8.70 -0.59 -3.20
C GLY A 42 -8.97 -1.98 -2.65
N ASP A 43 -9.17 -2.90 -3.59
CA ASP A 43 -9.24 -4.33 -3.35
C ASP A 43 -8.50 -5.08 -4.48
N SER A 44 -8.67 -6.40 -4.54
CA SER A 44 -8.09 -7.25 -5.59
C SER A 44 -8.66 -6.94 -6.99
N SER A 45 -9.90 -6.43 -7.06
CA SER A 45 -10.62 -6.14 -8.30
C SER A 45 -10.27 -4.79 -8.91
N GLY A 46 -9.95 -3.78 -8.09
CA GLY A 46 -9.65 -2.44 -8.58
C GLY A 46 -9.48 -1.40 -7.49
N SER A 47 -9.81 -0.15 -7.83
CA SER A 47 -9.79 0.98 -6.92
C SER A 47 -10.90 1.97 -7.25
N ILE A 48 -11.44 2.66 -6.23
CA ILE A 48 -12.52 3.64 -6.36
C ILE A 48 -12.23 4.88 -5.50
N SER A 49 -12.62 6.06 -5.99
CA SER A 49 -12.54 7.29 -5.20
C SER A 49 -13.60 7.26 -4.11
N ALA A 50 -13.26 7.72 -2.92
CA ALA A 50 -14.17 7.80 -1.80
C ALA A 50 -13.99 9.13 -1.03
N LYS A 51 -15.08 9.64 -0.46
CA LYS A 51 -15.09 10.84 0.36
C LYS A 51 -15.65 10.51 1.73
N TYR A 52 -14.91 10.82 2.77
CA TYR A 52 -15.39 10.78 4.16
C TYR A 52 -15.53 12.20 4.66
N TRP A 53 -16.77 12.69 4.68
CA TRP A 53 -17.12 14.06 5.07
C TRP A 53 -17.09 14.24 6.59
N ASP A 54 -16.99 15.50 7.01
CA ASP A 54 -17.02 15.89 8.43
C ASP A 54 -15.99 15.13 9.29
N ALA A 55 -14.80 14.88 8.73
CA ALA A 55 -13.74 14.11 9.38
C ALA A 55 -13.20 14.86 10.60
N SER A 56 -13.15 14.18 11.74
CA SER A 56 -12.57 14.75 12.96
C SER A 56 -11.04 14.76 12.91
N LYS A 57 -10.40 15.53 13.79
CA LYS A 57 -8.94 15.49 13.97
C LYS A 57 -8.45 14.08 14.30
N THR A 58 -9.21 13.35 15.12
CA THR A 58 -8.90 11.96 15.47
C THR A 58 -8.97 11.04 14.26
N ASP A 59 -9.91 11.25 13.33
CA ASP A 59 -9.98 10.46 12.09
C ASP A 59 -8.75 10.68 11.21
N ILE A 60 -8.34 11.94 11.06
CA ILE A 60 -7.16 12.33 10.26
C ILE A 60 -5.88 11.68 10.82
N GLU A 61 -5.74 11.62 12.14
CA GLU A 61 -4.59 10.98 12.80
C GLU A 61 -4.68 9.44 12.80
N THR A 62 -5.90 8.90 12.77
CA THR A 62 -6.14 7.46 12.83
C THR A 62 -5.86 6.80 11.48
N PHE A 63 -6.35 7.37 10.37
CA PHE A 63 -6.28 6.73 9.06
C PHE A 63 -5.06 7.18 8.27
N PHE A 64 -4.35 6.22 7.70
CA PHE A 64 -3.20 6.48 6.83
C PHE A 64 -3.16 5.47 5.67
N SER A 65 -2.41 5.78 4.62
CA SER A 65 -2.24 4.87 3.47
C SER A 65 -1.76 3.49 3.93
N MET A 66 -2.19 2.43 3.25
CA MET A 66 -1.98 1.02 3.61
C MET A 66 -2.75 0.55 4.87
N SER A 67 -3.64 1.37 5.42
CA SER A 67 -4.57 0.91 6.47
C SER A 67 -5.68 0.06 5.86
N LEU A 68 -5.93 -1.11 6.44
CA LEU A 68 -7.10 -1.92 6.14
C LEU A 68 -8.28 -1.42 6.98
N VAL A 69 -9.39 -1.11 6.31
CA VAL A 69 -10.55 -0.48 6.93
C VAL A 69 -11.83 -1.19 6.56
N LYS A 70 -12.78 -1.16 7.48
CA LYS A 70 -14.17 -1.50 7.24
C LYS A 70 -14.93 -0.23 6.91
N ILE A 71 -15.64 -0.24 5.78
CA ILE A 71 -16.39 0.88 5.25
C ILE A 71 -17.87 0.50 5.19
N GLN A 72 -18.71 1.40 5.69
CA GLN A 72 -20.12 1.49 5.30
C GLN A 72 -20.24 2.73 4.39
N GLY A 73 -20.78 2.56 3.19
CA GLY A 73 -20.85 3.67 2.23
C GLY A 73 -21.94 3.49 1.18
N VAL A 74 -22.15 4.56 0.43
CA VAL A 74 -23.11 4.65 -0.68
C VAL A 74 -22.35 5.02 -1.95
N VAL A 75 -22.61 4.31 -3.04
CA VAL A 75 -22.00 4.60 -4.34
C VAL A 75 -22.81 5.69 -5.06
N GLN A 76 -22.12 6.73 -5.51
CA GLN A 76 -22.69 7.89 -6.20
C GLN A 76 -21.92 8.15 -7.49
N VAL A 77 -22.53 8.89 -8.42
CA VAL A 77 -21.84 9.41 -9.59
C VAL A 77 -21.47 10.87 -9.35
N TYR A 78 -20.18 11.18 -9.42
CA TYR A 78 -19.66 12.53 -9.37
C TYR A 78 -18.82 12.81 -10.62
N ARG A 79 -19.25 13.79 -11.43
CA ARG A 79 -18.62 14.14 -12.72
C ARG A 79 -18.40 12.92 -13.61
N ASP A 80 -19.48 12.16 -13.82
CA ASP A 80 -19.53 10.95 -14.66
C ASP A 80 -18.62 9.80 -14.19
N ARG A 81 -18.17 9.80 -12.93
CA ARG A 81 -17.40 8.71 -12.33
C ARG A 81 -18.03 8.24 -11.04
N LEU A 82 -17.97 6.92 -10.80
CA LEU A 82 -18.36 6.33 -9.53
C LEU A 82 -17.44 6.83 -8.40
N GLN A 83 -18.06 7.23 -7.31
CA GLN A 83 -17.43 7.66 -6.08
C GLN A 83 -18.22 7.10 -4.90
N VAL A 84 -17.52 6.70 -3.85
CA VAL A 84 -18.15 6.25 -2.60
C VAL A 84 -18.27 7.44 -1.65
N GLU A 85 -19.49 7.72 -1.19
CA GLU A 85 -19.70 8.49 0.04
C GLU A 85 -19.54 7.55 1.23
N VAL A 86 -18.54 7.78 2.06
CA VAL A 86 -18.26 6.98 3.25
C VAL A 86 -19.13 7.49 4.38
N LEU A 87 -20.06 6.66 4.85
CA LEU A 87 -20.92 6.97 5.98
C LEU A 87 -20.26 6.60 7.31
N ARG A 88 -19.52 5.49 7.35
CA ARG A 88 -18.74 5.07 8.52
C ARG A 88 -17.45 4.38 8.10
N ILE A 89 -16.41 4.62 8.87
CA ILE A 89 -15.09 4.02 8.68
C ILE A 89 -14.53 3.57 10.03
N ARG A 90 -13.89 2.40 10.07
CA ARG A 90 -13.04 1.98 11.19
C ARG A 90 -11.88 1.13 10.70
N LYS A 91 -10.79 1.08 11.47
CA LYS A 91 -9.73 0.09 11.26
C LYS A 91 -10.27 -1.32 11.48
N THR A 92 -9.72 -2.27 10.74
CA THR A 92 -9.97 -3.69 10.99
C THR A 92 -9.26 -4.15 12.25
N ASN A 93 -9.85 -5.14 12.93
CA ASN A 93 -9.25 -5.82 14.08
C ASN A 93 -9.11 -7.33 13.78
N GLU A 94 -8.53 -8.08 14.71
CA GLU A 94 -8.33 -9.53 14.55
C GLU A 94 -9.65 -10.30 14.35
N GLU A 95 -10.73 -9.82 14.97
CA GLU A 95 -12.07 -10.42 14.86
C GLU A 95 -12.67 -10.30 13.46
N ASP A 96 -12.20 -9.36 12.63
CA ASP A 96 -12.65 -9.22 11.24
C ASP A 96 -12.10 -10.33 10.34
N GLY A 97 -11.03 -11.03 10.74
CA GLY A 97 -10.48 -12.18 10.01
C GLY A 97 -9.93 -11.86 8.61
N VAL A 98 -9.57 -10.60 8.35
CA VAL A 98 -9.07 -10.11 7.06
C VAL A 98 -7.60 -9.72 7.14
N SER A 99 -6.84 -10.03 6.09
CA SER A 99 -5.42 -9.65 5.98
C SER A 99 -5.22 -8.65 4.84
N ILE A 100 -4.22 -7.78 4.99
CA ILE A 100 -3.80 -6.87 3.90
C ILE A 100 -3.48 -7.64 2.62
N ALA A 101 -2.98 -8.89 2.73
CA ALA A 101 -2.66 -9.74 1.60
C ALA A 101 -3.87 -10.04 0.68
N ASP A 102 -5.10 -9.98 1.21
CA ASP A 102 -6.33 -10.25 0.46
C ASP A 102 -6.74 -9.07 -0.45
N PHE A 103 -6.24 -7.86 -0.15
CA PHE A 103 -6.66 -6.60 -0.80
C PHE A 103 -5.58 -5.98 -1.69
N ILE A 104 -4.37 -6.53 -1.66
CA ILE A 104 -3.27 -6.18 -2.55
C ILE A 104 -3.11 -7.33 -3.53
N ARG A 105 -2.91 -7.04 -4.83
CA ARG A 105 -2.51 -8.10 -5.76
C ARG A 105 -1.22 -8.73 -5.26
N SER A 106 -1.19 -10.04 -5.04
CA SER A 106 0.06 -10.71 -4.72
C SER A 106 0.97 -10.69 -5.95
N ALA A 107 2.29 -10.62 -5.74
CA ALA A 107 3.22 -10.90 -6.83
C ALA A 107 2.90 -12.30 -7.40
N PRO A 108 3.04 -12.51 -8.73
CA PRO A 108 2.74 -13.81 -9.35
C PRO A 108 3.68 -14.95 -8.90
N ILE A 109 4.70 -14.61 -8.10
CA ILE A 109 5.69 -15.53 -7.54
C ILE A 109 5.82 -15.17 -6.06
N ALA A 110 5.77 -16.18 -5.18
CA ALA A 110 5.90 -15.99 -3.75
C ALA A 110 7.27 -15.40 -3.37
N ALA A 111 7.33 -14.58 -2.32
CA ALA A 111 8.59 -14.03 -1.82
C ALA A 111 9.62 -15.12 -1.49
N ASP A 112 9.15 -16.27 -0.99
CA ASP A 112 9.97 -17.43 -0.62
C ASP A 112 10.68 -18.07 -1.84
N GLU A 113 10.11 -17.95 -3.03
CA GLU A 113 10.74 -18.41 -4.29
C GLU A 113 11.69 -17.35 -4.87
N LEU A 114 11.42 -16.07 -4.59
CA LEU A 114 12.20 -14.94 -5.09
C LEU A 114 13.50 -14.75 -4.30
N ILE A 115 13.49 -14.99 -2.99
CA ILE A 115 14.68 -14.84 -2.13
C ILE A 115 15.85 -15.73 -2.58
N PRO A 116 15.69 -17.05 -2.78
CA PRO A 116 16.77 -17.91 -3.27
C PRO A 116 17.31 -17.45 -4.63
N THR A 117 16.42 -16.98 -5.52
CA THR A 117 16.79 -16.46 -6.84
C THR A 117 17.66 -15.20 -6.72
N ILE A 118 17.30 -14.28 -5.82
CA ILE A 118 18.09 -13.06 -5.56
C ILE A 118 19.45 -13.44 -4.95
N GLN A 119 19.47 -14.35 -3.99
CA GLN A 119 20.72 -14.82 -3.38
C GLN A 119 21.64 -15.47 -4.41
N GLN A 120 21.10 -16.30 -5.31
CA GLN A 120 21.87 -16.90 -6.40
C GLN A 120 22.46 -15.82 -7.34
N ALA A 121 21.70 -14.78 -7.66
CA ALA A 121 22.19 -13.66 -8.45
C ALA A 121 23.32 -12.90 -7.73
N ILE A 122 23.19 -12.65 -6.43
CA ILE A 122 24.26 -12.04 -5.62
C ILE A 122 25.51 -12.93 -5.60
N SER A 123 25.35 -14.23 -5.41
CA SER A 123 26.47 -15.19 -5.42
C SER A 123 27.19 -15.25 -6.77
N SER A 124 26.48 -15.01 -7.88
CA SER A 124 27.06 -14.99 -9.24
C SER A 124 27.93 -13.76 -9.53
N LEU A 125 27.94 -12.75 -8.64
CA LEU A 125 28.80 -11.57 -8.79
C LEU A 125 30.27 -11.97 -8.64
N THR A 126 31.09 -11.60 -9.62
CA THR A 126 32.51 -11.94 -9.70
C THR A 126 33.38 -11.07 -8.80
N HIS A 127 33.07 -9.77 -8.68
CA HIS A 127 33.80 -8.84 -7.83
C HIS A 127 33.42 -8.99 -6.36
N TYR A 128 34.40 -9.34 -5.53
CA TYR A 128 34.23 -9.57 -4.09
C TYR A 128 33.64 -8.37 -3.35
N GLU A 129 34.18 -7.16 -3.58
CA GLU A 129 33.75 -5.95 -2.87
C GLU A 129 32.29 -5.58 -3.19
N ILE A 130 31.92 -5.67 -4.46
CA ILE A 130 30.54 -5.42 -4.92
C ILE A 130 29.60 -6.47 -4.32
N ARG A 131 29.99 -7.74 -4.37
CA ARG A 131 29.20 -8.83 -3.78
C ARG A 131 28.99 -8.62 -2.29
N SER A 132 30.04 -8.27 -1.55
CA SER A 132 29.96 -8.02 -0.11
C SER A 132 29.01 -6.87 0.23
N MET A 133 29.11 -5.75 -0.51
CA MET A 133 28.24 -4.59 -0.32
C MET A 133 26.76 -4.93 -0.62
N VAL A 134 26.51 -5.64 -1.73
CA VAL A 134 25.14 -6.03 -2.12
C VAL A 134 24.55 -7.05 -1.13
N THR A 135 25.33 -8.03 -0.67
CA THR A 135 24.90 -8.97 0.38
C THR A 135 24.53 -8.25 1.67
N PHE A 136 25.36 -7.30 2.11
CA PHE A 136 25.09 -6.52 3.31
C PHE A 136 23.77 -5.75 3.20
N CYS A 137 23.55 -5.05 2.07
CA CYS A 137 22.29 -4.35 1.82
C CYS A 137 21.09 -5.31 1.77
N PHE A 138 21.25 -6.48 1.13
CA PHE A 138 20.20 -7.47 1.00
C PHE A 138 19.77 -8.03 2.35
N GLU A 139 20.71 -8.45 3.21
CA GLU A 139 20.38 -8.99 4.54
C GLU A 139 19.66 -7.96 5.43
N LYS A 140 19.97 -6.67 5.29
CA LYS A 140 19.26 -5.58 5.99
C LYS A 140 17.79 -5.45 5.55
N VAL A 141 17.46 -5.73 4.30
CA VAL A 141 16.08 -5.60 3.78
C VAL A 141 15.32 -6.91 3.72
N LYS A 142 16.00 -8.07 3.82
CA LYS A 142 15.44 -9.41 3.67
C LYS A 142 14.26 -9.67 4.61
N VAL A 143 14.36 -9.21 5.86
CA VAL A 143 13.30 -9.33 6.87
C VAL A 143 12.02 -8.58 6.44
N HIS A 144 12.16 -7.52 5.63
CA HIS A 144 11.04 -6.71 5.15
C HIS A 144 10.54 -7.12 3.75
N ILE A 145 11.24 -8.04 3.05
CA ILE A 145 10.90 -8.44 1.68
C ILE A 145 9.55 -9.17 1.59
N HIS A 146 9.17 -9.92 2.62
CA HIS A 146 7.92 -10.68 2.63
C HIS A 146 6.68 -9.77 2.73
N SER A 147 6.81 -8.61 3.38
CA SER A 147 5.68 -7.73 3.71
C SER A 147 5.65 -6.41 2.94
N ALA A 148 6.75 -6.02 2.29
CA ALA A 148 6.85 -4.72 1.63
C ALA A 148 6.22 -4.72 0.21
N PRO A 149 5.30 -3.80 -0.08
CA PRO A 149 4.76 -3.65 -1.42
C PRO A 149 5.81 -3.16 -2.42
N ALA A 150 5.67 -3.58 -3.67
CA ALA A 150 6.39 -3.03 -4.81
C ALA A 150 6.13 -1.51 -4.93
N ALA A 151 7.09 -0.68 -4.50
CA ALA A 151 7.16 0.78 -4.72
C ALA A 151 5.84 1.57 -4.51
N PRO A 152 5.65 2.27 -3.37
CA PRO A 152 4.39 2.94 -3.03
C PRO A 152 3.94 4.06 -4.00
N LYS A 153 4.79 4.52 -4.92
CA LYS A 153 4.48 5.60 -5.90
C LYS A 153 4.04 5.11 -7.28
N TYR A 154 4.02 3.80 -7.54
CA TYR A 154 3.54 3.26 -8.81
C TYR A 154 2.22 2.52 -8.57
N HIS A 155 1.24 2.67 -9.46
CA HIS A 155 -0.14 2.14 -9.37
C HIS A 155 -0.27 0.60 -9.27
N TYR A 156 0.82 -0.13 -9.02
CA TYR A 156 0.89 -1.58 -8.88
C TYR A 156 1.66 -1.98 -7.62
N ALA A 157 1.18 -1.54 -6.46
CA ALA A 157 1.64 -2.11 -5.19
C ALA A 157 1.24 -3.59 -5.14
N TYR A 158 2.22 -4.49 -5.07
CA TYR A 158 2.01 -5.93 -4.92
C TYR A 158 2.52 -6.42 -3.57
N TYR A 159 1.82 -7.32 -2.87
CA TYR A 159 2.37 -8.00 -1.68
C TYR A 159 3.53 -8.92 -2.12
N GLY A 160 4.68 -8.85 -1.44
CA GLY A 160 5.95 -9.43 -1.94
C GLY A 160 6.51 -8.74 -3.18
N GLY A 161 5.94 -7.59 -3.55
CA GLY A 161 6.27 -6.87 -4.78
C GLY A 161 7.69 -6.32 -4.79
N LEU A 162 8.27 -6.01 -3.63
CA LEU A 162 9.67 -5.61 -3.54
C LEU A 162 10.60 -6.71 -4.08
N ALA A 163 10.40 -7.96 -3.62
CA ALA A 163 11.16 -9.10 -4.14
C ALA A 163 10.95 -9.30 -5.65
N TYR A 164 9.71 -9.15 -6.12
CA TYR A 164 9.39 -9.28 -7.54
C TYR A 164 10.05 -8.18 -8.39
N HIS A 165 10.08 -6.95 -7.89
CA HIS A 165 10.78 -5.84 -8.53
C HIS A 165 12.29 -6.03 -8.55
N ILE A 166 12.89 -6.49 -7.45
CA ILE A 166 14.33 -6.80 -7.41
C ILE A 166 14.64 -7.86 -8.46
N ARG A 167 13.89 -8.97 -8.52
CA ARG A 167 14.08 -10.02 -9.53
C ARG A 167 13.95 -9.50 -10.97
N ARG A 168 12.97 -8.66 -11.26
CA ARG A 168 12.79 -8.11 -12.62
C ARG A 168 13.92 -7.15 -13.00
N ARG A 169 14.55 -6.47 -12.03
CA ARG A 169 15.66 -5.52 -12.24
C ARG A 169 17.04 -6.20 -12.24
N THR A 170 17.23 -7.34 -11.56
CA THR A 170 18.44 -8.18 -11.64
C THR A 170 18.68 -8.72 -13.04
N ALA A 171 17.64 -8.87 -13.88
CA ALA A 171 17.79 -9.26 -15.28
C ALA A 171 18.37 -8.16 -16.20
N GLY A 172 18.58 -6.92 -15.72
CA GLY A 172 18.94 -5.82 -16.64
C GLY A 172 19.78 -4.65 -16.14
N ARG A 173 20.02 -4.45 -14.83
CA ARG A 173 21.05 -3.53 -14.26
C ARG A 173 20.72 -3.31 -12.78
N ILE A 174 21.51 -3.91 -11.89
CA ILE A 174 21.66 -3.43 -10.50
C ILE A 174 22.76 -2.39 -10.51
N ILE A 175 22.52 -1.30 -9.80
CA ILE A 175 23.42 -0.26 -9.27
C ILE A 175 22.73 1.09 -9.50
N LEU A 176 22.25 1.71 -8.41
CA LEU A 176 22.26 3.15 -8.08
C LEU A 176 21.02 3.84 -7.46
N LEU A 177 19.79 3.32 -7.44
CA LEU A 177 18.66 4.22 -7.06
C LEU A 177 17.69 3.81 -5.94
N PHE A 178 17.67 2.56 -5.46
CA PHE A 178 16.61 2.16 -4.51
C PHE A 178 17.05 1.76 -3.10
N GLY A 179 18.36 1.54 -2.89
CA GLY A 179 18.90 1.20 -1.57
C GLY A 179 18.83 2.36 -0.56
N LEU A 180 19.01 3.60 -1.01
CA LEU A 180 18.92 4.79 -0.14
C LEU A 180 17.50 5.35 -0.05
N HIS A 181 16.71 5.30 -1.12
CA HIS A 181 15.39 5.95 -1.13
C HIS A 181 14.33 5.20 -0.32
N SER A 182 14.37 3.86 -0.30
CA SER A 182 13.37 3.06 0.41
C SER A 182 13.61 3.04 1.92
N ILE A 183 14.88 3.10 2.35
CA ILE A 183 15.27 3.20 3.76
C ILE A 183 14.93 4.60 4.32
N LEU A 184 15.19 5.67 3.57
CA LEU A 184 14.80 7.04 3.94
C LEU A 184 13.28 7.26 4.01
N LEU A 185 12.50 6.57 3.18
CA LEU A 185 11.04 6.65 3.21
C LEU A 185 10.44 5.82 4.36
N TYR A 186 11.06 4.70 4.72
CA TYR A 186 10.64 3.88 5.86
C TYR A 186 10.89 4.60 7.20
N GLU A 187 12.08 5.19 7.40
CA GLU A 187 12.40 5.95 8.62
C GLU A 187 11.49 7.17 8.83
N ARG A 188 11.02 7.82 7.75
CA ARG A 188 10.06 8.93 7.84
C ARG A 188 8.64 8.48 8.19
N SER A 189 8.29 7.22 7.97
CA SER A 189 6.94 6.69 8.22
C SER A 189 6.76 6.05 9.59
N THR A 190 7.86 5.63 10.24
CA THR A 190 7.81 4.88 11.52
C THR A 190 8.42 5.63 12.71
N GLY A 191 8.94 6.85 12.53
CA GLY A 191 9.46 7.68 13.62
C GLY A 191 10.67 7.09 14.34
N PHE A 192 11.29 6.04 13.81
CA PHE A 192 12.42 5.38 14.44
C PHE A 192 13.70 6.19 14.15
N ARG A 193 14.14 6.99 15.13
CA ARG A 193 15.50 7.55 15.15
C ARG A 193 16.45 6.42 15.57
N SER A 194 17.31 5.98 14.66
CA SER A 194 18.51 5.23 15.04
C SER A 194 19.40 6.14 15.88
N GLU A 195 19.47 5.87 17.19
CA GLU A 195 20.54 6.40 18.04
C GLU A 195 21.88 5.82 17.57
N ARG A 196 22.94 6.61 17.78
CA ARG A 196 24.31 6.40 17.31
C ARG A 196 25.01 5.26 18.03
#